data_AF-A0A6P0SPR6-F1
#
_entry.id   AF-A0A6P0SPR6-F1
#
_cell.length_a   1.000
_cell.length_b   1.000
_cell.length_c   1.000
_cell.angle_alpha   90.00
_cell.angle_beta   90.00
_cell.angle_gamma   90.00
#
_symmetry.space_group_name_H-M   'P 1'
#
loop_
_entity.id
_entity.type
_entity.pdbx_description
1 polymer ?
#
loop_
_entity_poly.entity_id
_entity_poly.type
_entity_poly.pdbx_seq_one_letter_code
_entity_poly.pdbx_strand_id
1 'polypeptide(L)' 'LDKEKAPAYCLLAQVLEEEGDNNTAIIINNWASCLGYSSSYNIDQDKWIDQARQRLETGFNK' A
#
# COMPACT_ATOMS: atom_id res chain seq x y z
N LEU A 1 -6.21 -2.97 -18.48
CA LEU A 1 -5.15 -3.04 -17.43
C LEU A 1 -5.79 -3.72 -16.23
N ASP A 2 -5.24 -4.87 -15.83
CA ASP A 2 -5.86 -5.76 -14.84
C ASP A 2 -6.07 -5.13 -13.47
N LYS A 3 -7.24 -5.41 -12.90
CA LYS A 3 -7.66 -5.02 -11.54
C LYS A 3 -6.92 -5.81 -10.45
N GLU A 4 -6.03 -6.73 -10.82
CA GLU A 4 -5.21 -7.54 -9.91
C GLU A 4 -3.95 -6.83 -9.39
N LYS A 5 -3.66 -5.61 -9.85
CA LYS A 5 -2.44 -4.90 -9.45
C LYS A 5 -2.43 -4.44 -7.99
N ALA A 6 -3.58 -4.14 -7.41
CA ALA A 6 -3.68 -3.67 -6.03
C ALA A 6 -3.02 -4.62 -5.02
N PRO A 7 -3.41 -5.92 -4.94
CA PRO A 7 -2.77 -6.90 -4.06
C PRO A 7 -1.24 -6.90 -4.13
N ALA A 8 -0.68 -6.82 -5.34
CA ALA A 8 0.76 -6.90 -5.55
C ALA A 8 1.50 -5.70 -4.94
N TYR A 9 0.99 -4.49 -5.13
CA TYR A 9 1.57 -3.28 -4.53
C TYR A 9 1.42 -3.27 -3.01
N CYS A 10 0.28 -3.70 -2.49
CA CYS A 10 0.05 -3.77 -1.04
C CYS A 10 0.99 -4.78 -0.38
N LEU A 11 1.16 -5.96 -0.97
CA LEU A 11 2.03 -7.01 -0.44
C LEU A 11 3.51 -6.60 -0.48
N LEU A 12 3.95 -5.99 -1.58
CA LEU A 12 5.33 -5.52 -1.70
C LEU A 12 5.65 -4.46 -0.64
N ALA A 13 4.73 -3.52 -0.39
CA ALA A 13 4.91 -2.54 0.69
C ALA A 13 5.05 -3.22 2.06
N GLN A 14 4.21 -4.21 2.36
CA GLN A 14 4.26 -4.96 3.62
C GLN A 14 5.60 -5.69 3.80
N VAL A 15 6.09 -6.39 2.78
CA VAL A 15 7.37 -7.12 2.84
C VAL A 15 8.53 -6.16 3.06
N LEU A 16 8.57 -5.04 2.33
CA LEU A 16 9.65 -4.05 2.50
C LEU A 16 9.65 -3.41 3.89
N GLU A 17 8.47 -3.17 4.49
CA GLU A 17 8.36 -2.72 5.88
C GLU A 17 8.86 -3.79 6.87
N GLU A 18 8.52 -5.06 6.65
CA GLU A 18 8.90 -6.18 7.53
C GLU A 18 10.39 -6.53 7.42
N GLU A 19 10.99 -6.42 6.23
CA GLU A 19 12.43 -6.60 6.02
C GLU A 19 13.26 -5.45 6.60
N GLY A 20 12.62 -4.35 7.02
CA GLY A 20 13.29 -3.17 7.57
C GLY A 20 14.03 -2.37 6.50
N ASP A 21 13.57 -2.41 5.25
CA ASP A 21 14.12 -1.60 4.17
C ASP A 21 13.99 -0.12 4.54
N ASN A 22 15.08 0.63 4.38
CA ASN A 22 15.15 2.05 4.72
C ASN A 22 14.77 2.96 3.55
N ASN A 23 14.43 2.39 2.39
CA ASN A 23 13.97 3.11 1.22
C ASN A 23 12.50 3.51 1.35
N THR A 24 12.24 4.44 2.26
CA THR A 24 10.92 5.00 2.57
C THR A 24 10.20 5.47 1.30
N ALA A 25 10.90 6.00 0.31
CA ALA A 25 10.30 6.45 -0.94
C ALA A 25 9.67 5.29 -1.73
N ILE A 26 10.36 4.14 -1.82
CA ILE A 26 9.81 2.95 -2.49
C ILE A 26 8.61 2.41 -1.72
N ILE A 27 8.70 2.32 -0.39
CA ILE A 27 7.61 1.83 0.47
C ILE A 27 6.36 2.71 0.30
N ILE A 28 6.51 4.04 0.39
CA ILE A 28 5.41 5.00 0.23
C ILE A 28 4.81 4.95 -1.17
N ASN A 29 5.62 4.82 -2.22
CA ASN A 29 5.11 4.70 -3.60
C ASN A 29 4.29 3.41 -3.80
N ASN A 30 4.68 2.31 -3.15
CA ASN A 30 3.91 1.07 -3.17
C ASN A 30 2.59 1.21 -2.39
N TRP A 31 2.58 1.89 -1.24
CA TRP A 31 1.33 2.20 -0.52
C TRP A 31 0.39 3.11 -1.32
N ALA A 32 0.93 4.13 -2.01
CA ALA A 32 0.14 4.99 -2.89
C ALA A 32 -0.48 4.20 -4.06
N SER A 33 0.29 3.28 -4.66
CA SER A 33 -0.19 2.42 -5.74
C SER A 33 -1.22 1.40 -5.22
N CYS A 34 -0.98 0.80 -4.06
CA CYS A 34 -1.92 -0.06 -3.35
C CYS A 34 -3.27 0.65 -3.18
N LEU A 35 -3.27 1.87 -2.64
CA LEU A 35 -4.49 2.66 -2.46
C LEU A 35 -5.16 3.02 -3.80
N GLY A 36 -4.37 3.45 -4.79
CA GLY A 36 -4.89 3.91 -6.09
C GLY A 36 -5.51 2.81 -6.95
N TYR A 37 -5.07 1.55 -6.77
CA TYR A 37 -5.62 0.41 -7.50
C TYR A 37 -6.65 -0.39 -6.70
N SER A 38 -6.70 -0.24 -5.37
CA SER A 38 -7.66 -0.96 -4.54
C SER A 38 -9.09 -0.48 -4.80
N SER A 39 -10.04 -1.40 -4.72
CA SER A 39 -11.45 -1.13 -4.94
C SER A 39 -12.24 -1.32 -3.64
N SER A 40 -12.89 -0.26 -3.17
CA SER A 40 -13.81 -0.30 -2.03
C SER A 40 -15.10 -1.09 -2.29
N TYR A 41 -15.29 -1.63 -3.50
CA TYR A 41 -16.38 -2.55 -3.82
C TYR A 41 -16.00 -4.01 -3.60
N ASN A 42 -14.73 -4.27 -3.29
CA ASN A 42 -14.23 -5.59 -2.91
C ASN A 42 -13.86 -5.57 -1.42
N ILE A 43 -14.68 -6.22 -0.60
CA ILE A 43 -14.50 -6.29 0.86
C ILE A 43 -13.15 -6.89 1.26
N ASP A 44 -12.58 -7.76 0.43
CA ASP A 44 -11.26 -8.36 0.69
C ASP A 44 -10.14 -7.31 0.62
N GLN A 45 -10.37 -6.18 -0.05
CA GLN A 45 -9.41 -5.10 -0.25
C GLN A 45 -9.56 -3.97 0.77
N ASP A 46 -10.63 -3.94 1.58
CA ASP A 46 -10.86 -2.87 2.56
C ASP A 46 -9.71 -2.77 3.57
N LYS A 47 -9.20 -3.92 4.03
CA LYS A 47 -8.04 -3.95 4.92
C LYS A 47 -6.80 -3.29 4.29
N TRP A 48 -6.55 -3.51 3.00
CA TRP A 48 -5.42 -2.90 2.31
C TRP A 48 -5.60 -1.40 2.13
N ILE A 49 -6.84 -0.94 1.87
CA ILE A 49 -7.17 0.49 1.79
C ILE A 49 -6.86 1.19 3.11
N ASP A 50 -7.30 0.61 4.23
CA ASP A 50 -7.08 1.19 5.55
C ASP A 50 -5.59 1.23 5.93
N GLN A 51 -4.86 0.15 5.67
CA GLN A 51 -3.41 0.12 5.89
C GLN A 51 -2.69 1.18 5.05
N ALA A 52 -3.01 1.27 3.75
CA ALA A 52 -2.38 2.22 2.86
C ALA A 52 -2.62 3.67 3.31
N ARG A 53 -3.84 4.01 3.73
CA ARG A 53 -4.15 5.34 4.29
C ARG A 53 -3.32 5.65 5.53
N GLN A 54 -3.27 4.72 6.49
CA GLN A 54 -2.52 4.92 7.72
C GLN A 54 -1.03 5.19 7.45
N ARG A 55 -0.42 4.44 6.52
CA ARG A 55 0.99 4.61 6.18
C ARG A 55 1.26 5.90 5.43
N LEU A 56 0.40 6.27 4.49
CA LEU A 56 0.53 7.52 3.76
C LEU A 56 0.40 8.71 4.71
N GLU A 57 -0.60 8.74 5.58
CA GLU A 57 -0.76 9.78 6.59
C GLU A 57 0.44 9.88 7.54
N THR A 58 1.01 8.75 7.96
CA THR A 58 2.19 8.73 8.84
C THR A 58 3.46 9.17 8.10
N GLY A 59 3.63 8.78 6.83
CA GLY A 59 4.76 9.14 5.99
C GLY A 59 4.78 10.60 5.54
N PHE A 60 3.61 11.24 5.42
CA PHE A 60 3.49 12.67 5.13
C PHE A 60 3.75 13.57 6.35
N ASN A 61 3.78 13.03 7.55
CA ASN A 61 3.96 13.76 8.81
C ASN A 61 5.38 13.63 9.41
N LYS A 62 6.36 13.11 8.65
CA LYS A 62 7.78 13.08 9.01
C LYS A 62 8.57 14.09 8.19
#